data_AF-A0A957GGX8-F1
#
_entry.id   AF-A0A957GGX8-F1
#
_cell.length_a   1.000
_cell.length_b   1.000
_cell.length_c   1.000
_cell.angle_alpha   90.00
_cell.angle_beta   90.00
_cell.angle_gamma   90.00
#
_symmetry.space_group_name_H-M   'P 1'
#
loop_
_entity.id
_entity.type
_entity.pdbx_description
1 polymer ?
#
loop_
_entity_poly.entity_id
_entity_poly.type
_entity_poly.pdbx_seq_one_letter_code
_entity_poly.pdbx_strand_id
1 'polypeptide(L)' 'MYEITLEIGGLFIPKLQVVGDKQNQQMILGRDVLNNLIVTLNGLAGVVEVAD' A
#
# COMPACT_ATOMS: atom_id res chain seq x y z
N MET A 1 -3.84 15.07 2.85
CA MET A 1 -4.24 13.67 3.10
C MET A 1 -5.36 13.35 2.15
N TYR A 2 -5.42 12.10 1.70
CA TYR A 2 -6.41 11.62 0.75
C TYR A 2 -6.99 10.30 1.27
N GLU A 3 -8.26 10.07 0.97
CA GLU A 3 -8.90 8.78 1.18
C GLU A 3 -8.90 8.01 -0.14
N ILE A 4 -8.45 6.76 -0.12
CA ILE A 4 -8.41 5.89 -1.28
C ILE A 4 -9.01 4.52 -0.99
N THR A 5 -9.28 3.76 -2.05
CA THR A 5 -9.45 2.32 -1.97
C THR A 5 -8.17 1.68 -2.50
N LEU A 6 -7.54 0.82 -1.70
CA LEU A 6 -6.35 0.08 -2.09
C LEU A 6 -6.77 -1.29 -2.62
N GLU A 7 -6.32 -1.60 -3.83
CA GLU A 7 -6.48 -2.91 -4.46
C GLU A 7 -5.09 -3.45 -4.77
N ILE A 8 -4.73 -4.60 -4.18
CA ILE A 8 -3.47 -5.31 -4.45
C ILE A 8 -3.80 -6.77 -4.69
N GLY A 9 -3.65 -7.24 -5.93
CA GLY A 9 -4.09 -8.59 -6.29
C GLY A 9 -5.60 -8.76 -6.05
N GLY A 10 -5.99 -9.72 -5.19
CA GLY A 10 -7.38 -9.92 -4.77
C GLY A 10 -7.80 -9.21 -3.48
N LEU A 11 -6.87 -8.48 -2.84
CA LEU A 11 -7.11 -7.79 -1.58
C LEU A 11 -7.73 -6.41 -1.83
N PHE A 12 -8.83 -6.12 -1.13
CA PHE A 12 -9.54 -4.84 -1.22
C PHE A 12 -9.64 -4.17 0.16
N ILE A 13 -9.04 -2.98 0.29
CA ILE A 13 -9.10 -2.20 1.52
C ILE A 13 -9.71 -0.82 1.22
N PRO A 14 -11.01 -0.62 1.52
CA PRO A 14 -11.66 0.65 1.31
C PRO A 14 -11.31 1.67 2.41
N LYS A 15 -11.47 2.96 2.08
CA LYS A 15 -11.38 4.09 3.02
C LYS A 15 -10.03 4.24 3.73
N LEU A 16 -8.95 3.97 3.00
CA LEU A 16 -7.60 4.08 3.52
C LEU A 16 -7.10 5.53 3.46
N GLN A 17 -6.60 6.05 4.57
CA GLN A 17 -6.00 7.38 4.64
C GLN A 17 -4.52 7.32 4.22
N VAL A 18 -4.14 8.13 3.23
CA VAL A 18 -2.77 8.18 2.69
C VAL A 18 -2.26 9.62 2.57
N VAL A 19 -0.93 9.75 2.56
CA VAL A 19 -0.25 10.99 2.19
C VAL A 19 0.18 10.87 0.74
N GLY A 20 -0.29 11.80 -0.10
CA GLY A 20 -0.02 11.78 -1.53
C GLY A 20 0.61 13.09 -2.01
N ASP A 21 1.51 12.97 -2.97
CA ASP A 21 2.03 14.07 -3.76
C ASP A 21 1.33 14.09 -5.12
N LYS A 22 0.57 15.16 -5.38
CA LYS A 22 -0.18 15.33 -6.63
C LYS A 22 0.73 15.58 -7.83
N GLN A 23 1.91 16.17 -7.66
CA GLN A 23 2.78 16.48 -8.80
C GLN A 23 3.41 15.21 -9.38
N ASN A 24 3.88 14.33 -8.51
CA ASN A 24 4.53 13.08 -8.92
C ASN A 24 3.57 11.90 -9.06
N GLN A 25 2.27 12.10 -8.76
CA GLN A 25 1.25 11.05 -8.74
C GLN A 25 1.63 9.86 -7.84
N GLN A 26 2.34 10.15 -6.75
CA GLN A 26 2.80 9.14 -5.80
C GLN A 26 2.01 9.24 -4.50
N MET A 27 1.77 8.08 -3.88
CA MET A 27 1.13 7.99 -2.58
C MET A 27 1.99 7.11 -1.66
N ILE A 28 2.07 7.52 -0.40
CA ILE A 28 2.80 6.81 0.64
C ILE A 28 1.78 6.13 1.55
N LEU A 29 1.92 4.82 1.67
CA LEU A 29 1.24 3.99 2.66
C LEU A 29 2.04 3.97 3.95
N GLY A 30 1.38 4.27 5.07
CA GLY A 30 2.00 4.25 6.38
C GLY A 30 2.20 2.84 6.93
N ARG A 31 3.06 2.72 7.95
CA ARG A 31 3.29 1.44 8.67
C ARG A 31 2.07 0.94 9.42
N ASP A 32 1.20 1.85 9.84
CA ASP A 32 -0.10 1.53 10.44
C ASP A 32 -0.98 0.68 9.50
N VAL A 33 -0.86 0.88 8.19
CA VAL A 33 -1.52 0.05 7.18
C VAL A 33 -0.74 -1.23 6.93
N LEU A 34 0.58 -1.13 6.69
CA LEU A 34 1.43 -2.27 6.36
C LEU A 34 1.47 -3.32 7.48
N ASN A 35 1.39 -2.91 8.74
CA ASN A 35 1.39 -3.82 9.89
C ASN A 35 0.13 -4.71 9.96
N ASN A 36 -0.94 -4.35 9.25
CA ASN A 36 -2.13 -5.18 9.15
C ASN A 36 -2.05 -6.19 7.99
N LEU A 37 -0.93 -6.23 7.26
CA LEU A 37 -0.71 -7.07 6.10
C LEU A 37 0.49 -8.00 6.34
N ILE A 38 0.40 -9.23 5.85
CA ILE A 38 1.57 -10.10 5.74
C ILE A 38 2.31 -9.71 4.45
N VAL A 39 3.32 -8.85 4.59
CA VAL A 39 4.11 -8.33 3.47
C VAL A 39 5.46 -9.03 3.40
N THR A 40 5.78 -9.61 2.24
CA THR A 40 7.13 -10.11 1.94
C THR A 40 7.82 -9.12 1.01
N LEU A 41 8.91 -8.52 1.49
CA LEU A 41 9.78 -7.66 0.69
C LEU A 41 10.96 -8.48 0.17
N ASN A 42 10.95 -8.81 -1.13
CA ASN A 42 12.06 -9.50 -1.75
C ASN A 42 13.01 -8.49 -2.41
N GLY A 43 14.00 -8.03 -1.64
CA GLY A 43 15.00 -7.05 -2.10
C GLY A 43 15.91 -7.55 -3.23
N LEU A 44 16.00 -8.87 -3.46
CA LEU A 44 16.78 -9.45 -4.55
C LEU A 44 16.02 -9.44 -5.87
N ALA A 45 14.69 -9.64 -5.82
CA ALA A 45 13.80 -9.66 -6.98
C ALA A 45 13.23 -8.28 -7.33
N GLY A 46 13.28 -7.32 -6.39
CA GLY A 46 12.65 -6.00 -6.56
C GLY A 46 11.12 -6.06 -6.54
N VAL A 47 10.55 -7.07 -5.88
CA VAL A 47 9.11 -7.33 -5.83
C VAL A 47 8.60 -7.32 -4.39
N VAL A 48 7.39 -6.77 -4.19
CA VAL A 48 6.64 -6.80 -2.93
C VAL A 48 5.46 -7.74 -3.11
N GLU A 49 5.36 -8.76 -2.26
CA GLU A 49 4.23 -9.68 -2.21
C GLU A 49 3.37 -9.36 -0.99
N VAL A 50 2.05 -9.35 -1.18
CA VAL A 50 1.05 -9.11 -0.14
C VAL A 50 0.10 -10.29 -0.08
N ALA A 51 -0.07 -10.88 1.10
CA ALA A 51 -1.01 -11.96 1.38
C ALA A 51 -2.08 -11.53 2.39
N ASP A 52 -3.22 -12.22 2.36
CA ASP A 52 -4.34 -12.10 3.32
C ASP A 52 -4.08 -12.96 4.57
#